data_AF-A0A895XPL9-F1
#
_entry.id   AF-A0A895XPL9-F1
#
_cell.length_a   1.000
_cell.length_b   1.000
_cell.length_c   1.000
_cell.angle_alpha   90.00
_cell.angle_beta   90.00
_cell.angle_gamma   90.00
#
_symmetry.space_group_name_H-M   'P 1'
#
loop_
_entity.id
_entity.type
_entity.pdbx_description
1 polymer ?
#
loop_
_entity_poly.entity_id
_entity_poly.type
_entity_poly.pdbx_seq_one_letter_code
_entity_poly.pdbx_strand_id
1 'polypeptide(L)' 'MHANATEEDVLLTPSEVAAMFRVDPKTVTRWAKAGKLSAIRTLGGHRRYKESEVRELLGGFIPAPREAAE' A
#
# COMPACT_ATOMS: atom_id res chain seq x y z
N MET A 1 8.70 18.77 11.12
CA MET A 1 8.31 19.15 9.74
C MET A 1 7.11 18.27 9.38
N HIS A 2 6.05 18.90 8.91
CA HIS A 2 4.65 18.48 9.09
C HIS A 2 4.28 17.27 8.22
N ALA A 3 3.53 16.32 8.79
CA ALA A 3 2.64 15.46 8.03
C ALA A 3 1.22 15.82 8.44
N ASN A 4 0.56 16.57 7.56
CA ASN A 4 -0.80 17.06 7.69
C ASN A 4 -1.75 15.85 7.78
N ALA A 5 -2.28 15.56 8.96
CA ALA A 5 -3.11 14.38 9.23
C ALA A 5 -4.54 14.47 8.65
N THR A 6 -4.78 15.37 7.68
CA THR A 6 -6.11 15.66 7.13
C THR A 6 -6.11 15.95 5.62
N GLU A 7 -5.08 15.53 4.87
CA GLU A 7 -5.22 15.42 3.42
C GLU A 7 -5.76 14.02 3.11
N GLU A 8 -6.86 13.94 2.38
CA GLU A 8 -7.42 12.67 1.89
C GLU A 8 -6.36 11.94 1.05
N ASP A 9 -5.62 11.03 1.70
CA ASP A 9 -4.55 10.29 1.06
C ASP A 9 -5.12 9.48 -0.11
N VAL A 10 -4.61 9.75 -1.32
CA VAL A 10 -5.12 9.14 -2.55
C VAL A 10 -4.99 7.63 -2.44
N LEU A 11 -6.08 6.92 -2.75
CA LEU A 11 -6.14 5.47 -2.64
C LEU A 11 -5.96 4.79 -3.98
N LEU A 12 -4.82 4.13 -4.14
CA LEU A 12 -4.47 3.33 -5.30
C LEU A 12 -5.10 1.93 -5.26
N THR A 13 -5.48 1.45 -6.43
CA THR A 13 -5.86 0.06 -6.70
C THR A 13 -4.63 -0.86 -6.75
N PRO A 14 -4.80 -2.19 -6.66
CA PRO A 14 -3.68 -3.11 -6.81
C PRO A 14 -2.97 -2.98 -8.16
N SER A 15 -3.70 -2.66 -9.23
CA SER A 15 -3.14 -2.51 -10.58
C SER A 15 -2.28 -1.26 -10.71
N GLU A 16 -2.68 -0.14 -10.10
CA GLU A 16 -1.88 1.09 -10.10
C GLU A 16 -0.57 0.90 -9.35
N VAL A 17 -0.62 0.30 -8.15
CA VAL A 17 0.60 -0.03 -7.38
C VAL A 17 1.50 -1.00 -8.16
N ALA A 18 0.90 -2.02 -8.79
CA ALA A 18 1.63 -2.99 -9.59
C ALA A 18 2.36 -2.34 -10.77
N ALA A 19 1.72 -1.39 -11.45
CA ALA A 19 2.33 -0.63 -12.54
C ALA A 19 3.54 0.19 -12.06
N MET A 20 3.45 0.83 -10.89
CA MET A 20 4.54 1.61 -10.32
C MET A 20 5.77 0.75 -9.97
N PHE A 21 5.55 -0.43 -9.38
CA PHE A 21 6.63 -1.38 -9.05
C PHE A 21 7.04 -2.29 -10.21
N ARG A 22 6.35 -2.23 -11.36
CA ARG A 22 6.50 -3.14 -12.50
C ARG A 22 6.37 -4.62 -12.11
N VAL A 23 5.38 -4.93 -11.29
CA VAL A 23 5.06 -6.30 -10.86
C VAL A 23 3.64 -6.67 -11.25
N ASP A 24 3.23 -7.91 -10.95
CA ASP A 24 1.84 -8.35 -11.09
C ASP A 24 0.96 -7.89 -9.89
N PRO A 25 -0.32 -7.52 -10.08
CA PRO A 25 -1.24 -7.13 -9.00
C PRO A 25 -1.40 -8.18 -7.87
N LYS A 26 -1.24 -9.47 -8.20
CA LYS A 26 -1.26 -10.56 -7.21
C LYS A 26 -0.05 -10.49 -6.29
N THR A 27 1.09 -9.99 -6.77
CA THR A 27 2.29 -9.74 -5.95
C THR A 27 2.03 -8.64 -4.92
N VAL A 28 1.38 -7.54 -5.31
CA VAL A 28 0.96 -6.48 -4.38
C VAL A 28 0.01 -7.03 -3.31
N THR A 29 -0.95 -7.87 -3.73
CA THR A 29 -1.86 -8.55 -2.79
C THR A 29 -1.12 -9.46 -1.80
N ARG A 30 -0.05 -10.15 -2.25
CA ARG A 30 0.80 -10.97 -1.35
C ARG A 30 1.57 -10.10 -0.36
N TRP A 31 2.11 -8.95 -0.77
CA TRP A 31 2.79 -8.02 0.15
C TRP A 31 1.85 -7.56 1.25
N ALA A 32 0.61 -7.25 0.90
CA ALA A 32 -0.40 -6.85 1.87
C ALA A 32 -0.78 -7.96 2.85
N LYS A 33 -0.86 -9.21 2.39
CA LYS A 33 -1.06 -10.38 3.27
C LYS A 33 0.15 -10.64 4.18
N ALA A 34 1.35 -10.34 3.70
CA ALA A 34 2.60 -10.52 4.44
C ALA A 34 2.95 -9.33 5.35
N GLY A 35 2.06 -8.35 5.53
CA GLY A 35 2.32 -7.16 6.37
C GLY A 35 3.36 -6.19 5.81
N LYS A 36 3.75 -6.32 4.53
CA LYS A 36 4.79 -5.49 3.91
C LYS A 36 4.24 -4.18 3.33
N LEU A 37 2.92 -4.10 3.13
CA LEU A 37 2.22 -2.95 2.57
C LEU A 37 0.83 -2.87 3.19
N SER A 38 0.45 -1.72 3.73
CA SER A 38 -0.86 -1.57 4.38
C SER A 38 -1.98 -1.57 3.34
N ALA A 39 -3.05 -2.32 3.60
CA ALA A 39 -4.20 -2.37 2.72
C ALA A 39 -5.49 -1.98 3.44
N ILE A 40 -6.21 -1.02 2.89
CA ILE A 40 -7.59 -0.70 3.25
C ILE A 40 -8.51 -1.58 2.42
N ARG A 41 -9.52 -2.20 3.03
CA ARG A 41 -10.52 -2.99 2.30
C ARG A 41 -11.77 -2.16 2.06
N THR A 42 -12.28 -2.17 0.84
CA THR A 42 -13.62 -1.66 0.55
C THR A 42 -14.69 -2.61 1.10
N LEU A 43 -15.95 -2.17 1.13
CA LEU A 43 -17.09 -3.01 1.52
C LEU A 43 -17.20 -4.29 0.66
N GLY A 44 -16.73 -4.27 -0.58
CA GLY A 44 -16.68 -5.44 -1.48
C GLY A 44 -15.41 -6.29 -1.33
N GLY A 45 -14.53 -5.99 -0.38
CA GLY A 45 -13.30 -6.75 -0.12
C GLY A 45 -12.12 -6.42 -1.05
N HIS A 46 -12.26 -5.47 -1.97
CA HIS A 46 -11.14 -5.01 -2.80
C HIS A 46 -10.13 -4.21 -1.96
N ARG A 47 -8.85 -4.41 -2.22
CA ARG A 47 -7.77 -3.72 -1.52
C ARG A 47 -7.48 -2.36 -2.15
N ARG A 48 -7.19 -1.38 -1.31
CA ARG A 48 -6.70 -0.05 -1.64
C ARG A 48 -5.44 0.26 -0.83
N TYR A 49 -4.54 1.04 -1.42
CA TYR A 49 -3.24 1.36 -0.85
C TYR A 49 -3.06 2.86 -0.81
N LYS A 50 -2.47 3.37 0.27
CA LYS A 50 -2.16 4.80 0.38
C LYS A 50 -1.06 5.15 -0.60
N GLU A 51 -1.28 6.17 -1.41
CA GLU A 51 -0.29 6.64 -2.37
C GLU A 51 0.99 7.12 -1.68
N SER A 52 0.87 7.77 -0.52
CA SER A 52 2.00 8.20 0.31
C SER A 52 2.95 7.04 0.65
N GLU A 53 2.43 5.97 1.25
CA GLU A 53 3.18 4.76 1.64
C GLU A 53 3.82 4.08 0.42
N VAL A 54 3.09 4.00 -0.69
CA VAL A 54 3.61 3.43 -1.95
C VAL A 54 4.80 4.23 -2.48
N ARG A 55 4.72 5.56 -2.44
CA ARG A 55 5.83 6.44 -2.87
C ARG A 55 7.04 6.36 -1.94
N GLU A 56 6.83 6.25 -0.62
CA GLU A 56 7.93 6.04 0.33
C GLU A 56 8.71 4.75 0.02
N LEU A 57 7.99 3.65 -0.25
CA LEU A 57 8.60 2.37 -0.62
C LEU A 57 9.41 2.43 -1.92
N LEU A 58 8.94 3.19 -2.93
CA LEU A 58 9.67 3.41 -4.17
C LEU A 58 10.96 4.23 -3.95
N GLY A 59 10.98 5.08 -2.92
CA GLY A 59 12.17 5.82 -2.48
C GLY A 59 13.23 4.97 -1.78
N GLY A 60 13.04 3.64 -1.71
CA GLY A 60 13.98 2.71 -1.07
C GLY A 60 13.79 2.58 0.44
N PHE A 61 12.73 3.17 1.01
CA PHE A 61 12.37 2.95 2.40
C PHE A 61 11.81 1.54 2.57
N ILE A 62 12.44 0.73 3.43
CA ILE A 62 11.94 -0.60 3.78
C ILE A 62 11.29 -0.49 5.17
N PRO A 63 9.96 -0.61 5.29
CA PRO A 63 9.30 -0.54 6.58
C PRO A 63 9.68 -1.76 7.41
N ALA A 64 9.73 -1.58 8.74
CA ALA A 64 9.81 -2.70 9.65
C ALA A 64 8.65 -3.69 9.39
N PRO A 65 8.85 -5.00 9.61
CA PRO A 65 7.79 -5.98 9.45
C PRO A 65 6.57 -5.59 10.28
N ARG A 66 5.41 -5.39 9.64
CA ARG A 66 4.16 -5.16 10.37
C ARG A 66 3.56 -6.50 10.76
N GLU A 67 3.07 -6.62 12.00
CA GLU A 67 2.28 -7.78 12.39
C GLU A 67 1.08 -7.89 11.44
N ALA A 68 0.92 -9.07 10.83
CA ALA A 68 -0.11 -9.28 9.83
C ALA A 68 -1.49 -9.16 10.49
N ALA A 69 -2.33 -8.25 9.99
CA ALA A 69 -3.73 -8.18 10.39
C ALA A 69 -4.47 -9.42 9.86
N GLU A 70 -4.96 -10.23 10.80
CA GLU A 70 -5.77 -11.45 10.59
C GLU A 70 -6.99 -11.20 9.69
#